data_AF-A0AAW8TG48-F1
#
_entry.id   AF-A0AAW8TG48-F1
#
_cell.length_a   1.000
_cell.length_b   1.000
_cell.length_c   1.000
_cell.angle_alpha   90.00
_cell.angle_beta   90.00
_cell.angle_gamma   90.00
#
_symmetry.space_group_name_H-M   'P 1'
#
loop_
_entity.id
_entity.type
_entity.pdbx_description
1 polymer ?
#
loop_
_entity_poly.entity_id
_entity_poly.type
_entity_poly.pdbx_seq_one_letter_code
_entity_poly.pdbx_strand_id
1 'polypeptide(L)'
;MKECLICGGPLKLIKFKCADGYVCKGCYEKVSVNFTQTIKTKNKDELLALLEGSTKETTTPTFEISRKINQLIFFDDKNQKICLPNHKKYTKEKLKPEIYPFSSIKNCQVIEEKTERTVKKKIQKLGRIKVVLTVQQETRDIWLIPNFINRDSTAYKTMRSLASNIVVEVNQLKEEVAC
;
A
#
# COMPACT_ATOMS: atom_id res chain seq x y z
N MET A 1 -23.35 -11.40 -27.18
CA MET A 1 -22.28 -10.63 -26.50
C MET A 1 -21.84 -11.41 -25.28
N LYS A 2 -20.56 -11.37 -24.87
CA LYS A 2 -20.18 -11.97 -23.59
C LYS A 2 -20.70 -11.08 -22.47
N GLU A 3 -21.31 -11.67 -21.46
CA GLU A 3 -21.88 -10.96 -20.31
C GLU A 3 -20.90 -10.96 -19.15
N CYS A 4 -21.02 -9.97 -18.28
CA CYS A 4 -20.26 -9.88 -17.05
C CYS A 4 -20.68 -11.02 -16.12
N LEU A 5 -19.70 -11.81 -15.68
CA LEU A 5 -19.93 -12.94 -14.77
C LEU A 5 -20.62 -12.55 -13.44
N ILE A 6 -20.45 -11.30 -13.01
CA ILE A 6 -20.99 -10.77 -11.74
C ILE A 6 -22.35 -10.10 -11.94
N CYS A 7 -22.43 -9.11 -12.83
CA CYS A 7 -23.65 -8.28 -12.95
C CYS A 7 -24.54 -8.63 -14.14
N GLY A 8 -24.18 -9.61 -14.98
CA GLY A 8 -24.90 -9.95 -16.21
C GLY A 8 -24.86 -8.88 -17.31
N GLY A 9 -24.32 -7.69 -17.03
CA GLY A 9 -24.27 -6.60 -18.01
C GLY A 9 -23.37 -6.89 -19.22
N PRO A 10 -23.59 -6.22 -20.36
CA PRO A 10 -22.83 -6.48 -21.58
C PRO A 10 -21.35 -6.09 -21.41
N LEU A 11 -20.44 -7.00 -21.76
CA LEU A 11 -19.00 -6.69 -21.77
C LEU A 11 -18.65 -5.84 -23.00
N LYS A 12 -18.17 -4.64 -22.73
CA LYS A 12 -17.59 -3.72 -23.73
C LYS A 12 -16.12 -4.10 -24.00
N LEU A 13 -15.38 -3.24 -24.71
CA LEU A 13 -13.95 -3.43 -25.02
C LEU A 13 -13.07 -3.75 -23.79
N ILE A 14 -13.34 -3.08 -22.66
CA ILE A 14 -12.59 -3.27 -21.42
C ILE A 14 -13.26 -4.36 -20.57
N LYS A 15 -12.61 -5.52 -20.49
CA LYS A 15 -13.04 -6.69 -19.73
C LYS A 15 -11.85 -7.37 -19.04
N PHE A 16 -12.08 -7.94 -17.87
CA PHE A 16 -11.05 -8.52 -17.02
C PHE A 16 -11.30 -10.02 -16.86
N LYS A 17 -10.27 -10.85 -17.09
CA LYS A 17 -10.39 -12.30 -17.03
C LYS A 17 -10.33 -12.79 -15.58
N CYS A 18 -11.19 -13.74 -15.24
CA CYS A 18 -11.20 -14.52 -14.00
C CYS A 18 -11.20 -16.03 -14.34
N ALA A 19 -11.27 -16.90 -13.34
CA ALA A 19 -11.23 -18.35 -13.56
C ALA A 19 -12.42 -18.82 -14.43
N ASP A 20 -13.61 -18.29 -14.17
CA ASP A 20 -14.85 -18.77 -14.79
C ASP A 20 -15.37 -17.86 -15.93
N GLY A 21 -14.59 -16.85 -16.33
CA GLY A 21 -14.99 -15.97 -17.42
C GLY A 21 -14.42 -14.56 -17.36
N TYR A 22 -15.28 -13.58 -17.58
CA TYR A 22 -14.90 -12.17 -17.68
C TYR A 22 -15.83 -11.27 -16.87
N VAL A 23 -15.28 -10.22 -16.30
CA VAL A 23 -16.03 -9.17 -15.58
C VAL A 23 -15.80 -7.81 -16.20
N CYS A 24 -16.82 -6.95 -16.13
CA CYS A 24 -16.75 -5.58 -16.63
C CYS A 24 -15.87 -4.71 -15.71
N LYS A 25 -15.47 -3.52 -16.19
CA LYS A 25 -14.63 -2.58 -15.41
C LYS A 25 -15.20 -2.25 -14.04
N GLY A 26 -16.50 -1.92 -13.95
CA GLY A 26 -17.12 -1.55 -12.68
C GLY A 26 -17.20 -2.72 -11.68
N CYS A 27 -17.41 -3.95 -12.17
CA CYS A 27 -17.35 -5.13 -11.30
C CYS A 27 -15.92 -5.42 -10.90
N TYR A 28 -14.96 -5.32 -11.83
CA TYR A 28 -13.53 -5.51 -11.55
C TYR A 28 -13.06 -4.55 -10.47
N GLU A 29 -13.40 -3.27 -10.54
CA GLU A 29 -13.05 -2.26 -9.52
C GLU A 29 -13.44 -2.71 -8.10
N LYS A 30 -14.65 -3.25 -7.94
CA LYS A 30 -15.15 -3.73 -6.65
C LYS A 30 -14.40 -4.96 -6.15
N VAL A 31 -14.22 -5.97 -7.01
CA VAL A 31 -13.59 -7.24 -6.62
C VAL A 31 -12.06 -7.21 -6.59
N SER A 32 -11.45 -6.17 -7.17
CA SER A 32 -9.99 -5.97 -7.18
C SER A 32 -9.51 -4.96 -6.13
N VAL A 33 -10.40 -4.53 -5.23
CA VAL A 33 -10.11 -3.48 -4.25
C VAL A 33 -9.54 -2.24 -4.95
N ASN A 34 -10.35 -1.64 -5.82
CA ASN A 34 -9.98 -0.46 -6.61
C ASN A 34 -8.72 -0.67 -7.49
N PHE A 35 -8.73 -1.74 -8.28
CA PHE A 35 -7.67 -2.12 -9.23
C PHE A 35 -6.32 -2.50 -8.60
N THR A 36 -6.26 -2.76 -7.29
CA THR A 36 -5.03 -3.09 -6.58
C THR A 36 -4.70 -4.59 -6.56
N GLN A 37 -5.67 -5.45 -6.86
CA GLN A 37 -5.51 -6.91 -6.85
C GLN A 37 -5.92 -7.55 -8.18
N THR A 38 -5.29 -8.68 -8.52
CA THR A 38 -5.66 -9.45 -9.72
C THR A 38 -6.67 -10.55 -9.35
N ILE A 39 -7.64 -10.77 -10.25
CA ILE A 39 -8.71 -11.76 -10.04
C ILE A 39 -8.60 -12.98 -10.96
N LYS A 40 -7.48 -13.12 -11.68
CA LYS A 40 -7.33 -14.07 -12.78
C LYS A 40 -7.56 -15.53 -12.37
N THR A 41 -7.27 -15.86 -11.10
CA THR A 41 -7.42 -17.20 -10.52
C THR A 41 -8.67 -17.36 -9.68
N LYS A 42 -9.48 -16.31 -9.51
CA LYS A 42 -10.66 -16.33 -8.64
C LYS A 42 -11.89 -16.81 -9.40
N ASN A 43 -12.68 -17.65 -8.76
CA ASN A 43 -13.95 -18.17 -9.29
C ASN A 43 -15.13 -17.23 -8.94
N LYS A 44 -16.32 -17.47 -9.52
CA LYS A 44 -17.50 -16.62 -9.34
C LYS A 44 -17.87 -16.45 -7.86
N ASP A 45 -17.88 -17.54 -7.10
CA ASP A 45 -18.31 -17.52 -5.69
C ASP A 45 -17.34 -16.74 -4.82
N GLU A 46 -16.02 -16.87 -5.07
CA GLU A 46 -15.00 -16.06 -4.43
C GLU A 46 -15.14 -14.56 -4.76
N LEU A 47 -15.54 -14.24 -5.99
CA LEU A 47 -15.78 -12.86 -6.40
C LEU A 47 -17.05 -12.28 -5.77
N LEU A 48 -18.11 -13.08 -5.63
CA LEU A 48 -19.34 -12.68 -4.94
C LEU A 48 -19.11 -12.52 -3.44
N ALA A 49 -18.34 -13.41 -2.80
CA ALA A 49 -17.96 -13.28 -1.40
C ALA A 49 -17.17 -11.99 -1.11
N LEU A 50 -16.35 -11.53 -2.06
CA LEU A 50 -15.67 -10.23 -1.95
C LEU A 50 -16.65 -9.04 -2.02
N LEU A 51 -17.78 -9.19 -2.72
CA LEU A 51 -18.84 -8.19 -2.76
C LEU A 51 -19.71 -8.23 -1.51
N GLU A 52 -20.08 -9.41 -1.02
CA GLU A 52 -20.87 -9.58 0.20
C GLU A 52 -20.10 -9.21 1.46
N GLY A 53 -18.79 -9.46 1.47
CA GLY A 53 -17.88 -8.95 2.51
C GLY A 53 -17.79 -7.41 2.53
N SER A 54 -18.14 -6.74 1.42
CA SER A 54 -18.14 -5.26 1.34
C SER A 54 -19.46 -4.62 1.76
N THR A 55 -20.56 -5.39 1.90
CA THR A 55 -21.89 -4.87 2.30
C THR A 55 -22.22 -5.05 3.77
N LYS A 56 -21.38 -5.76 4.54
CA LYS A 56 -21.51 -5.88 6.02
C LYS A 56 -20.52 -5.02 6.78
N GLU A 57 -20.31 -3.78 6.35
CA GLU A 57 -19.67 -2.76 7.18
C GLU A 57 -20.72 -1.76 7.65
N THR A 58 -21.20 -2.03 8.86
CA THR A 58 -21.75 -1.05 9.81
C THR A 58 -21.04 0.29 9.64
N THR A 59 -21.78 1.40 9.71
CA THR A 59 -21.33 2.80 9.70
C THR A 59 -20.02 3.05 10.45
N THR A 60 -18.90 2.71 9.84
CA THR A 60 -17.54 3.08 10.19
C THR A 60 -17.08 4.08 9.15
N PRO A 61 -16.34 5.15 9.50
CA PRO A 61 -15.96 6.14 8.52
C PRO A 61 -15.03 5.45 7.51
N THR A 62 -15.59 5.15 6.34
CA THR A 62 -14.92 4.51 5.21
C THR A 62 -13.68 5.31 4.88
N PHE A 63 -12.53 4.64 4.90
CA PHE A 63 -11.28 5.25 4.50
C PHE A 63 -11.35 5.59 3.00
N GLU A 64 -11.39 6.88 2.67
CA GLU A 64 -11.45 7.39 1.31
C GLU A 64 -10.06 7.86 0.89
N ILE A 65 -9.42 7.16 -0.05
CA ILE A 65 -8.08 7.50 -0.51
C ILE A 65 -8.13 8.84 -1.27
N SER A 66 -7.64 9.92 -0.66
CA SER A 66 -7.46 11.23 -1.30
C SER A 66 -6.14 11.27 -2.09
N ARG A 67 -5.06 10.75 -1.50
CA ARG A 67 -3.72 10.68 -2.09
C ARG A 67 -2.96 9.47 -1.60
N LYS A 68 -1.88 9.12 -2.29
CA LYS A 68 -1.05 7.94 -1.98
C LYS A 68 0.41 8.15 -2.29
N ILE A 69 1.27 7.57 -1.47
CA ILE A 69 2.69 7.40 -1.76
C ILE A 69 2.91 5.94 -2.16
N ASN A 70 2.93 5.71 -3.47
CA ASN A 70 3.03 4.39 -4.09
C ASN A 70 2.02 3.39 -3.48
N GLN A 71 2.51 2.26 -2.98
CA GLN A 71 1.74 1.22 -2.28
C GLN A 71 2.20 1.10 -0.81
N LEU A 72 2.85 2.15 -0.29
CA LEU A 72 3.44 2.16 1.05
C LEU A 72 2.52 2.84 2.06
N ILE A 73 1.89 3.94 1.65
CA ILE A 73 1.03 4.77 2.50
C ILE A 73 -0.09 5.35 1.66
N PHE A 74 -1.32 5.26 2.18
CA PHE A 74 -2.48 5.98 1.66
C PHE A 74 -2.94 7.02 2.67
N PHE A 75 -3.49 8.11 2.16
CA PHE A 75 -4.02 9.20 2.95
C PHE A 75 -5.49 9.39 2.63
N ASP A 76 -6.23 9.75 3.65
CA ASP A 76 -7.61 10.19 3.61
C ASP A 76 -7.66 11.54 4.30
N ASP A 77 -7.40 12.59 3.53
CA ASP A 77 -7.35 13.96 4.06
C ASP A 77 -8.74 14.43 4.50
N LYS A 78 -9.82 13.86 3.93
CA LYS A 78 -11.21 14.20 4.30
C LYS A 78 -11.55 13.74 5.72
N ASN A 79 -11.20 12.49 6.05
CA ASN A 79 -11.45 11.92 7.37
C ASN A 79 -10.22 12.01 8.30
N GLN A 80 -9.15 12.69 7.84
CA GLN A 80 -7.86 12.82 8.53
C GLN A 80 -7.28 11.49 9.02
N LYS A 81 -7.16 10.52 8.11
CA LYS A 81 -6.61 9.18 8.39
C LYS A 81 -5.50 8.81 7.44
N ILE A 82 -4.55 8.02 7.94
CA ILE A 82 -3.51 7.35 7.17
C ILE A 82 -3.81 5.85 7.16
N CYS A 83 -3.53 5.17 6.05
CA CYS A 83 -3.60 3.73 5.95
C CYS A 83 -2.23 3.18 5.54
N LEU A 84 -1.74 2.22 6.33
CA LEU A 84 -0.62 1.37 5.99
C LEU A 84 -1.20 0.10 5.33
N PRO A 85 -1.17 -0.01 3.99
CA PRO A 85 -1.73 -1.17 3.29
C PRO A 85 -0.96 -2.47 3.56
N ASN A 86 0.25 -2.38 4.13
CA ASN A 86 1.07 -3.53 4.48
C ASN A 86 1.28 -4.50 3.31
N HIS A 87 1.63 -3.94 2.14
CA HIS A 87 1.75 -4.70 0.92
C HIS A 87 2.88 -5.74 1.02
N LYS A 88 2.58 -7.01 0.68
CA LYS A 88 3.50 -8.17 0.74
C LYS A 88 4.87 -7.96 0.08
N LYS A 89 4.96 -7.04 -0.87
CA LYS A 89 6.23 -6.69 -1.55
C LYS A 89 7.24 -6.07 -0.58
N TYR A 90 6.76 -5.41 0.48
CA TYR A 90 7.56 -4.61 1.40
C TYR A 90 7.53 -5.15 2.84
N THR A 91 6.60 -6.06 3.17
CA THR A 91 6.53 -6.76 4.46
C THR A 91 6.85 -8.24 4.26
N LYS A 92 7.71 -8.83 5.12
CA LYS A 92 7.95 -10.28 5.11
C LYS A 92 6.71 -11.07 5.57
N GLU A 93 5.82 -10.41 6.29
CA GLU A 93 4.61 -10.98 6.88
C GLU A 93 3.35 -10.44 6.18
N LYS A 94 2.31 -11.28 6.11
CA LYS A 94 1.01 -10.92 5.54
C LYS A 94 0.19 -10.16 6.60
N LEU A 95 0.59 -8.93 6.86
CA LEU A 95 -0.12 -8.03 7.76
C LEU A 95 -1.38 -7.49 7.09
N LYS A 96 -2.45 -7.29 7.86
CA LYS A 96 -3.68 -6.63 7.38
C LYS A 96 -3.42 -5.13 7.23
N PRO A 97 -4.17 -4.41 6.38
CA PRO A 97 -4.10 -2.95 6.37
C PRO A 97 -4.42 -2.36 7.75
N GLU A 98 -3.65 -1.35 8.13
CA GLU A 98 -3.80 -0.67 9.42
C GLU A 98 -4.15 0.80 9.18
N ILE A 99 -5.21 1.28 9.82
CA ILE A 99 -5.70 2.65 9.64
C ILE A 99 -5.53 3.41 10.94
N TYR A 100 -4.96 4.60 10.85
CA TYR A 100 -4.68 5.46 11.98
C TYR A 100 -5.18 6.88 11.71
N PRO A 101 -5.78 7.58 12.69
CA PRO A 101 -6.05 9.01 12.55
C PRO A 101 -4.73 9.80 12.55
N PHE A 102 -4.66 10.91 11.83
CA PHE A 102 -3.47 11.76 11.78
C PHE A 102 -3.02 12.22 13.17
N SER A 103 -3.98 12.56 14.03
CA SER A 103 -3.74 12.95 15.43
C SER A 103 -3.04 11.90 16.28
N SER A 104 -3.10 10.62 15.90
CA SER A 104 -2.40 9.54 16.61
C SER A 104 -0.92 9.41 16.24
N ILE A 105 -0.48 10.05 15.16
CA ILE A 105 0.89 9.98 14.66
C ILE A 105 1.77 10.90 15.49
N LYS A 106 2.66 10.33 16.29
CA LYS A 106 3.58 11.08 17.14
C LYS A 106 4.89 11.42 16.44
N ASN A 107 5.43 10.49 15.67
CA ASN A 107 6.71 10.68 15.00
C ASN A 107 6.78 9.89 13.69
N CYS A 108 7.52 10.42 12.72
CA CYS A 108 7.84 9.74 11.47
C CYS A 108 9.29 10.07 11.11
N GLN A 109 10.12 9.05 10.94
CA GLN A 109 11.55 9.25 10.66
C GLN A 109 12.13 8.18 9.74
N VAL A 110 13.15 8.56 8.96
CA VAL A 110 13.92 7.63 8.14
C VAL A 110 15.02 7.01 8.99
N ILE A 111 15.11 5.68 8.99
CA ILE A 111 16.23 4.94 9.55
C ILE A 111 17.02 4.30 8.41
N GLU A 112 18.27 4.74 8.26
CA GLU A 112 19.24 4.19 7.32
C GLU A 112 20.30 3.40 8.07
N GLU A 113 20.42 2.11 7.76
CA GLU A 113 21.51 1.29 8.28
C GLU A 113 22.53 1.03 7.18
N LYS A 114 23.80 1.18 7.52
CA LYS A 114 24.92 1.18 6.58
C LYS A 114 25.96 0.16 7.03
N THR A 115 26.48 -0.60 6.09
CA THR A 115 27.57 -1.55 6.33
C THR A 115 28.52 -1.54 5.14
N GLU A 116 29.76 -1.93 5.36
CA GLU A 116 30.71 -2.17 4.29
C GLU A 116 31.00 -3.67 4.20
N ARG A 117 31.08 -4.20 2.98
CA ARG A 117 31.46 -5.60 2.75
C ARG A 117 32.42 -5.70 1.59
N THR A 118 33.47 -6.49 1.76
CA THR A 118 34.39 -6.80 0.67
C THR A 118 33.81 -7.92 -0.17
N VAL A 119 33.45 -7.61 -1.43
CA VAL A 119 32.93 -8.58 -2.38
C VAL A 119 33.86 -8.58 -3.60
N LYS A 120 34.44 -9.74 -3.92
CA LYS A 120 35.34 -9.91 -5.08
C LYS A 120 36.47 -8.85 -5.12
N LYS A 121 37.19 -8.66 -3.99
CA LYS A 121 38.30 -7.69 -3.83
C LYS A 121 37.92 -6.20 -3.98
N LYS A 122 36.63 -5.85 -4.05
CA LYS A 122 36.14 -4.46 -4.00
C LYS A 122 35.32 -4.23 -2.73
N ILE A 123 35.56 -3.11 -2.06
CA ILE A 123 34.75 -2.67 -0.92
C ILE A 123 33.42 -2.15 -1.47
N GLN A 124 32.31 -2.75 -1.05
CA GLN A 124 30.97 -2.30 -1.39
C GLN A 124 30.34 -1.62 -0.17
N LYS A 125 29.87 -0.40 -0.36
CA LYS A 125 29.07 0.35 0.62
C LYS A 125 27.62 -0.08 0.47
N LEU A 126 27.14 -0.86 1.43
CA LEU A 126 25.79 -1.38 1.43
C LEU A 126 24.91 -0.61 2.41
N GLY A 127 23.61 -0.58 2.15
CA GLY A 127 22.65 -0.01 3.07
C GLY A 127 21.25 -0.60 2.92
N ARG A 128 20.46 -0.40 3.97
CA ARG A 128 19.03 -0.70 4.02
C ARG A 128 18.28 0.50 4.59
N ILE A 129 17.02 0.66 4.19
CA ILE A 129 16.23 1.86 4.49
C ILE A 129 14.84 1.42 4.93
N LYS A 130 14.41 1.96 6.07
CA LYS A 130 13.02 1.92 6.52
C LYS A 130 12.57 3.29 6.98
N VAL A 131 11.27 3.51 6.95
CA VAL A 131 10.61 4.59 7.68
C VAL A 131 10.00 3.99 8.94
N VAL A 132 10.21 4.65 10.07
CA VAL A 132 9.60 4.28 11.35
C VAL A 132 8.50 5.29 11.64
N LEU A 133 7.26 4.80 11.65
CA LEU A 133 6.09 5.55 12.07
C LEU A 133 5.78 5.20 13.53
N THR A 134 5.76 6.20 14.41
CA THR A 134 5.35 6.04 15.81
C THR A 134 3.91 6.52 15.93
N VAL A 135 3.01 5.58 16.23
CA VAL A 135 1.58 5.85 16.39
C VAL A 135 1.20 5.49 17.81
N GLN A 136 0.69 6.46 18.56
CA GLN A 136 0.38 6.31 20.00
C GLN A 136 1.57 5.83 20.83
N GLN A 137 1.67 4.54 21.17
CA GLN A 137 2.80 3.93 21.89
C GLN A 137 3.48 2.82 21.07
N GLU A 138 3.02 2.58 19.85
CA GLU A 138 3.53 1.54 18.98
C GLU A 138 4.37 2.12 17.84
N THR A 139 5.32 1.33 17.37
CA THR A 139 6.11 1.65 16.19
C THR A 139 5.74 0.70 15.06
N ARG A 140 5.70 1.25 13.84
CA ARG A 140 5.49 0.53 12.60
C ARG A 140 6.63 0.81 11.64
N ASP A 141 7.23 -0.27 11.17
CA ASP A 141 8.33 -0.24 10.20
C ASP A 141 7.76 -0.35 8.79
N ILE A 142 8.02 0.65 7.96
CA ILE A 142 7.74 0.63 6.54
C ILE A 142 9.08 0.40 5.83
N TRP A 143 9.34 -0.82 5.39
CA TRP A 143 10.60 -1.17 4.73
C TRP A 143 10.58 -0.76 3.25
N LEU A 144 11.49 0.13 2.85
CA LEU A 144 11.70 0.49 1.44
C LEU A 144 12.78 -0.39 0.81
N ILE A 145 13.82 -0.67 1.59
CA ILE A 145 14.90 -1.58 1.24
C ILE A 145 15.09 -2.54 2.43
N PRO A 146 14.52 -3.75 2.40
CA PRO A 146 14.63 -4.69 3.53
C PRO A 146 15.98 -5.38 3.64
N ASN A 147 16.70 -5.53 2.51
CA ASN A 147 17.99 -6.22 2.42
C ASN A 147 19.10 -5.23 2.07
N PHE A 148 20.32 -5.48 2.55
CA PHE A 148 21.46 -4.64 2.22
C PHE A 148 21.74 -4.63 0.70
N ILE A 149 21.67 -3.45 0.08
CA ILE A 149 22.02 -3.23 -1.34
C ILE A 149 23.08 -2.15 -1.48
N ASN A 150 23.72 -2.08 -2.64
CA ASN A 150 24.72 -1.06 -2.93
C ASN A 150 24.12 0.37 -2.84
N ARG A 151 24.71 1.21 -2.00
CA ARG A 151 24.29 2.60 -1.76
C ARG A 151 24.45 3.51 -2.97
N ASP A 152 25.37 3.17 -3.87
CA ASP A 152 25.62 3.95 -5.09
C ASP A 152 24.60 3.64 -6.20
N SER A 153 23.82 2.56 -6.04
CA SER A 153 22.79 2.16 -7.00
C SER A 153 21.66 3.18 -7.10
N THR A 154 21.09 3.31 -8.30
CA THR A 154 19.91 4.15 -8.54
C THR A 154 18.75 3.72 -7.64
N ALA A 155 18.53 2.41 -7.47
CA ALA A 155 17.49 1.90 -6.61
C ALA A 155 17.61 2.40 -5.15
N TYR A 156 18.83 2.41 -4.59
CA TYR A 156 19.06 2.94 -3.24
C TYR A 156 18.72 4.43 -3.16
N LYS A 157 19.22 5.23 -4.11
CA LYS A 157 18.97 6.68 -4.16
C LYS A 157 17.48 7.01 -4.33
N THR A 158 16.78 6.29 -5.20
CA THR A 158 15.33 6.47 -5.42
C THR A 158 14.54 6.12 -4.16
N MET A 159 14.83 4.99 -3.53
CA MET A 159 14.14 4.60 -2.28
C MET A 159 14.47 5.53 -1.12
N ARG A 160 15.70 6.06 -1.04
CA ARG A 160 16.05 7.09 -0.04
C ARG A 160 15.23 8.36 -0.23
N SER A 161 15.12 8.86 -1.46
CA SER A 161 14.28 10.01 -1.78
C SER A 161 12.81 9.75 -1.42
N LEU A 162 12.29 8.56 -1.75
CA LEU A 162 10.94 8.14 -1.39
C LEU A 162 10.73 8.09 0.13
N ALA A 163 11.70 7.60 0.91
CA ALA A 163 11.64 7.59 2.37
C ALA A 163 11.58 9.01 2.94
N SER A 164 12.41 9.92 2.42
CA SER A 164 12.37 11.33 2.81
C SER A 164 11.02 11.97 2.49
N ASN A 165 10.47 11.70 1.30
CA ASN A 165 9.16 12.22 0.91
C ASN A 165 8.05 11.75 1.86
N ILE A 166 8.06 10.46 2.24
CA ILE A 166 7.12 9.93 3.23
C ILE A 166 7.19 10.72 4.55
N VAL A 167 8.40 10.97 5.06
CA VAL A 167 8.58 11.69 6.32
C VAL A 167 8.07 13.13 6.23
N VAL A 168 8.36 13.82 5.12
CA VAL A 168 7.87 15.19 4.88
C VAL A 168 6.34 15.23 4.88
N GLU A 169 5.72 14.39 4.05
CA GLU A 169 4.26 14.35 3.88
C GLU A 169 3.54 13.96 5.18
N VAL A 170 4.09 13.02 5.96
CA VAL A 170 3.51 12.62 7.25
C VAL A 170 3.72 13.69 8.33
N ASN A 171 4.84 14.40 8.32
CA ASN A 171 5.07 15.47 9.29
C ASN A 171 4.24 16.72 9.00
N GLN A 172 3.99 17.06 7.73
CA GLN A 172 3.09 18.15 7.33
C GLN A 172 1.68 17.96 7.89
N LEU A 173 1.17 16.71 7.88
CA LEU A 173 -0.12 16.38 8.48
C LEU A 173 -0.20 16.68 9.98
N LYS A 174 0.93 16.63 10.69
CA LYS A 174 0.94 16.96 12.12
C LYS A 174 0.83 18.46 12.34
N GLU A 175 1.36 19.28 11.44
CA GLU A 175 1.31 20.74 11.53
C GLU A 175 -0.10 21.25 11.22
N GLU A 176 -0.80 20.63 10.25
CA GLU A 176 -2.18 21.00 9.88
C GLU A 176 -3.22 20.67 10.96
N VAL A 177 -2.97 19.68 11.82
CA VAL A 177 -3.88 19.28 12.92
C VAL A 177 -3.65 20.11 14.19
N ALA A 178 -2.54 20.85 14.29
CA ALA A 178 -2.18 21.64 15.47
C ALA A 178 -2.72 23.08 15.46
N CYS A 179 -3.41 23.51 14.38
CA CYS A 179 -4.12 24.78 14.25
C CYS A 179 -5.63 24.60 14.49
#